data_AF-A0A084AJM4-F1
#
_entry.id   AF-A0A084AJM4-F1
#
_cell.length_a   1.000
_cell.length_b   1.000
_cell.length_c   1.000
_cell.angle_alpha   90.00
_cell.angle_beta   90.00
_cell.angle_gamma   90.00
#
_symmetry.space_group_name_H-M   'P 1'
#
loop_
_entity.id
_entity.type
_entity.pdbx_description
1 polymer ?
#
loop_
_entity_poly.entity_id
_entity_poly.type
_entity_poly.pdbx_seq_one_letter_code
_entity_poly.pdbx_strand_id
1 'polypeptide(L)'
;MHFSTLAGAALTAASVAMAKELPKDELRAAELYDSRTIHRENMARKKANWLAENATGILNSANWPELGYTRCVNGLAEAIPGDPLHTFRCRNFDLLHFINHADLGSPEGWDADGNGVLLTGSSSWGWSDPDSGRHFAANGMYMGVALIEIVDDRLVPLAFLPSPAPTNPDSLWKEVRGYKHYIIIGSELENHGIQIFDMATLLDLPHGEGVKQLDPIADLAAHITDLPVGASHNVVAGSDFLLAVGSRDSDETACLGGPIIYDLTDISNPVLKGCNAVDGYTHDAQCVVYNGPDERYLGHDLCFGYNEDTLTIYDVTDRANSSIISITSYEGATYTHQGWFLEPDWHQYLFMDDEIDEVLGNGPAADGYPVTYIWDVSDLENPLQTGLYKGTVRAVDHNQYVYDQLNFQANYRAGLRVYDVSSVPSDPSGDSVCEIAYFDVDPSDDALPGGGAVEMNAAWSAFAIPGTDYAFVNSIERGAFLVRMTRRERCPAVHPCNADNCLRAMRSTSVAGRLEESQEFCGEFTKTFVADVSVVPPFAAQACGVNVISRVSSACSCLPTPTATP
;
A
#
# COMPACT_ATOMS: atom_id res chain seq x y z
N MET A 1 -46.85 27.76 -50.29
CA MET A 1 -45.40 27.89 -50.09
C MET A 1 -45.11 27.55 -48.63
N HIS A 2 -44.11 26.68 -48.42
CA HIS A 2 -43.46 26.36 -47.13
C HIS A 2 -44.28 25.55 -46.12
N PHE A 3 -43.75 24.55 -45.43
CA PHE A 3 -42.56 23.71 -45.56
C PHE A 3 -42.87 22.47 -44.70
N SER A 4 -42.53 21.28 -45.17
CA SER A 4 -42.56 20.04 -44.40
C SER A 4 -41.55 20.13 -43.25
N THR A 5 -41.95 19.73 -42.03
CA THR A 5 -41.01 19.44 -40.95
C THR A 5 -41.08 17.95 -40.62
N LEU A 6 -39.95 17.28 -40.90
CA LEU A 6 -39.64 15.94 -40.44
C LEU A 6 -39.61 15.92 -38.91
N ALA A 7 -40.38 15.02 -38.29
CA ALA A 7 -40.15 14.62 -36.92
C ALA A 7 -38.97 13.63 -36.93
N GLY A 8 -37.78 14.13 -36.62
CA GLY A 8 -36.62 13.29 -36.34
C GLY A 8 -36.83 12.55 -35.03
N ALA A 9 -36.74 11.22 -35.07
CA ALA A 9 -36.62 10.39 -33.88
C ALA A 9 -35.27 10.68 -33.22
N ALA A 10 -35.28 11.27 -32.02
CA ALA A 10 -34.11 11.35 -31.19
C ALA A 10 -33.84 9.96 -30.60
N LEU A 11 -32.84 9.27 -31.13
CA LEU A 11 -32.17 8.16 -30.46
C LEU A 11 -31.39 8.75 -29.29
N THR A 12 -31.95 8.65 -28.07
CA THR A 12 -31.17 8.84 -26.84
C THR A 12 -30.43 7.54 -26.55
N ALA A 13 -29.21 7.41 -27.09
CA ALA A 13 -28.24 6.48 -26.55
C ALA A 13 -27.66 7.12 -25.29
N ALA A 14 -28.25 6.79 -24.13
CA ALA A 14 -27.65 7.09 -22.84
C ALA A 14 -26.73 5.92 -22.46
N SER A 15 -25.50 5.95 -22.96
CA SER A 15 -24.39 5.25 -22.32
C SER A 15 -23.87 6.15 -21.21
N VAL A 16 -24.48 6.07 -20.03
CA VAL A 16 -23.90 6.65 -18.81
C VAL A 16 -22.92 5.61 -18.27
N ALA A 17 -21.69 5.63 -18.76
CA ALA A 17 -20.55 5.15 -17.99
C ALA A 17 -20.13 6.35 -17.11
N MET A 18 -20.27 6.35 -15.78
CA MET A 18 -19.64 5.47 -14.78
C MET A 18 -18.11 5.63 -14.71
N ALA A 19 -17.54 6.72 -15.22
CA ALA A 19 -16.10 6.96 -15.28
C ALA A 19 -15.64 7.95 -14.20
N LYS A 20 -14.74 7.51 -13.32
CA LYS A 20 -14.01 8.36 -12.34
C LYS A 20 -12.56 8.61 -12.76
N GLU A 21 -12.07 7.80 -13.68
CA GLU A 21 -10.82 8.00 -14.37
C GLU A 21 -10.87 9.32 -15.17
N LEU A 22 -9.74 10.00 -15.20
CA LEU A 22 -9.55 11.29 -15.83
C LEU A 22 -8.29 11.24 -16.69
N PRO A 23 -8.21 12.02 -17.78
CA PRO A 23 -6.93 12.27 -18.41
C PRO A 23 -5.98 12.98 -17.40
N LYS A 24 -4.68 12.77 -17.55
CA LYS A 24 -3.66 13.51 -16.80
C LYS A 24 -3.85 15.03 -16.97
N ASP A 25 -3.82 15.77 -15.86
CA ASP A 25 -3.83 17.24 -15.88
C ASP A 25 -2.41 17.74 -16.05
N GLU A 26 -1.99 17.99 -17.30
CA GLU A 26 -0.62 18.40 -17.65
C GLU A 26 -0.14 19.68 -16.95
N LEU A 27 -1.05 20.61 -16.62
CA LEU A 27 -0.66 21.85 -15.94
C LEU A 27 -0.38 21.58 -14.46
N ARG A 28 -1.27 20.80 -13.83
CA ARG A 28 -1.09 20.37 -12.44
C ARG A 28 0.14 19.47 -12.30
N ALA A 29 0.34 18.53 -13.24
CA ALA A 29 1.51 17.67 -13.36
C ALA A 29 2.80 18.48 -13.37
N ALA A 30 2.92 19.42 -14.31
CA ALA A 30 4.10 20.28 -14.44
C ALA A 30 4.38 21.11 -13.18
N GLU A 31 3.33 21.64 -12.52
CA GLU A 31 3.46 22.47 -11.33
C GLU A 31 3.87 21.65 -10.10
N LEU A 32 3.26 20.50 -9.87
CA LEU A 32 3.29 19.79 -8.59
C LEU A 32 4.14 18.52 -8.60
N TYR A 33 4.09 17.74 -9.68
CA TYR A 33 4.60 16.37 -9.74
C TYR A 33 5.92 16.28 -10.52
N ASP A 34 5.95 16.79 -11.76
CA ASP A 34 7.17 16.84 -12.57
C ASP A 34 8.23 17.74 -11.92
N SER A 35 7.80 18.77 -11.17
CA SER A 35 8.67 19.65 -10.39
C SER A 35 9.17 19.01 -9.09
N ARG A 36 8.71 17.80 -8.75
CA ARG A 36 8.95 17.06 -7.50
C ARG A 36 8.50 17.80 -6.25
N THR A 37 7.55 18.74 -6.37
CA THR A 37 7.11 19.53 -5.23
C THR A 37 6.34 18.67 -4.24
N ILE A 38 5.37 17.92 -4.72
CA ILE A 38 4.55 17.03 -3.89
C ILE A 38 5.41 15.95 -3.23
N HIS A 39 6.30 15.29 -3.97
CA HIS A 39 7.30 14.38 -3.41
C HIS A 39 8.09 15.00 -2.26
N ARG A 40 8.74 16.16 -2.48
CA ARG A 40 9.55 16.83 -1.46
C ARG A 40 8.74 17.24 -0.24
N GLU A 41 7.50 17.67 -0.43
CA GLU A 41 6.60 18.04 0.66
C GLU A 41 6.18 16.82 1.48
N ASN A 42 5.87 15.69 0.83
CA ASN A 42 5.56 14.43 1.50
C ASN A 42 6.76 13.95 2.33
N MET A 43 7.95 13.91 1.71
CA MET A 43 9.22 13.58 2.38
C MET A 43 9.50 14.47 3.60
N ALA A 44 9.30 15.78 3.45
CA ALA A 44 9.50 16.73 4.54
C ALA A 44 8.49 16.53 5.69
N ARG A 45 7.24 16.16 5.37
CA ARG A 45 6.21 15.84 6.36
C ARG A 45 6.56 14.60 7.17
N LYS A 46 6.96 13.51 6.52
CA LYS A 46 7.44 12.28 7.18
C LYS A 46 8.61 12.60 8.13
N LYS A 47 9.64 13.28 7.61
CA LYS A 47 10.82 13.70 8.39
C LYS A 47 10.44 14.59 9.59
N ALA A 48 9.50 15.52 9.43
CA ALA A 48 9.06 16.40 10.51
C ALA A 48 8.33 15.64 11.63
N ASN A 49 7.45 14.68 11.28
CA ASN A 49 6.77 13.84 12.26
C ASN A 49 7.80 12.99 13.05
N TRP A 50 8.68 12.29 12.35
CA TRP A 50 9.71 11.45 12.99
C TRP A 50 10.67 12.26 13.87
N LEU A 51 11.07 13.46 13.45
CA LEU A 51 11.86 14.36 14.30
C LEU A 51 11.12 14.75 15.59
N ALA A 52 9.79 14.92 15.53
CA ALA A 52 8.98 15.16 16.73
C ALA A 52 8.94 13.93 17.65
N GLU A 53 8.80 12.72 17.08
CA GLU A 53 8.84 11.46 17.84
C GLU A 53 10.20 11.21 18.48
N ASN A 54 11.30 11.49 17.78
CA ASN A 54 12.65 11.45 18.31
C ASN A 54 12.78 12.32 19.57
N ALA A 55 12.24 13.54 19.55
CA ALA A 55 12.28 14.45 20.69
C ALA A 55 11.53 13.92 21.93
N THR A 56 10.63 12.95 21.76
CA THR A 56 9.94 12.26 22.85
C THR A 56 10.59 10.94 23.27
N GLY A 57 11.60 10.48 22.53
CA GLY A 57 12.29 9.21 22.76
C GLY A 57 11.63 7.97 22.14
N ILE A 58 10.54 8.13 21.39
CA ILE A 58 9.78 7.04 20.76
C ILE A 58 10.62 6.32 19.69
N LEU A 59 11.40 7.06 18.90
CA LEU A 59 12.28 6.51 17.88
C LEU A 59 13.54 5.82 18.42
N ASN A 60 13.81 5.88 19.72
CA ASN A 60 14.89 5.05 20.26
C ASN A 60 14.38 3.61 20.38
N SER A 61 14.66 2.80 19.38
CA SER A 61 14.14 1.43 19.27
C SER A 61 14.54 0.52 20.44
N ALA A 62 15.68 0.79 21.09
CA ALA A 62 16.13 0.06 22.27
C ALA A 62 15.22 0.23 23.51
N ASN A 63 14.27 1.17 23.47
CA ASN A 63 13.25 1.33 24.51
C ASN A 63 12.15 0.25 24.43
N TRP A 64 12.04 -0.48 23.32
CA TRP A 64 10.99 -1.48 23.10
C TRP A 64 11.51 -2.89 23.39
N PRO A 65 11.07 -3.54 24.47
CA PRO A 65 11.50 -4.90 24.80
C PRO A 65 11.01 -5.92 23.76
N GLU A 66 11.77 -7.00 23.57
CA GLU A 66 11.30 -8.18 22.84
C GLU A 66 9.97 -8.69 23.44
N LEU A 67 9.00 -9.01 22.59
CA LEU A 67 7.70 -9.53 23.03
C LEU A 67 7.49 -10.94 22.47
N GLY A 68 6.91 -11.81 23.31
CA GLY A 68 6.57 -13.17 22.93
C GLY A 68 5.09 -13.33 22.54
N TYR A 69 4.70 -14.58 22.36
CA TYR A 69 3.34 -14.96 21.99
C TYR A 69 2.30 -14.31 22.91
N THR A 70 1.38 -13.57 22.29
CA THR A 70 0.27 -12.89 22.98
C THR A 70 -0.99 -13.10 22.18
N ARG A 71 -1.95 -13.80 22.80
CA ARG A 71 -3.25 -14.06 22.20
C ARG A 71 -4.11 -12.80 22.14
N CYS A 72 -4.81 -12.61 21.03
CA CYS A 72 -5.87 -11.62 20.94
C CYS A 72 -7.12 -12.07 21.69
N VAL A 73 -7.49 -11.34 22.74
CA VAL A 73 -8.65 -11.61 23.58
C VAL A 73 -9.52 -10.36 23.64
N ASN A 74 -10.78 -10.49 23.21
CA ASN A 74 -11.76 -9.39 23.19
C ASN A 74 -11.26 -8.13 22.47
N GLY A 75 -10.51 -8.31 21.39
CA GLY A 75 -10.02 -7.21 20.56
C GLY A 75 -8.67 -6.62 21.01
N LEU A 76 -8.02 -7.19 22.03
CA LEU A 76 -6.76 -6.71 22.58
C LEU A 76 -5.73 -7.84 22.71
N ALA A 77 -4.48 -7.55 22.34
CA ALA A 77 -3.31 -8.36 22.62
C ALA A 77 -2.41 -7.59 23.60
N GLU A 78 -2.54 -7.91 24.89
CA GLU A 78 -1.82 -7.27 25.99
C GLU A 78 -0.50 -8.00 26.25
N ALA A 79 0.55 -7.61 25.51
CA ALA A 79 1.84 -8.31 25.55
C ALA A 79 2.59 -8.08 26.86
N ILE A 80 2.40 -6.90 27.46
CA ILE A 80 2.82 -6.60 28.83
C ILE A 80 1.59 -6.21 29.65
N PRO A 81 1.17 -7.03 30.63
CA PRO A 81 0.00 -6.75 31.45
C PRO A 81 0.02 -5.36 32.12
N GLY A 82 -1.02 -4.57 31.87
CA GLY A 82 -1.23 -3.24 32.39
C GLY A 82 -0.47 -2.12 31.67
N ASP A 83 0.26 -2.44 30.60
CA ASP A 83 1.03 -1.45 29.83
C ASP A 83 0.30 -1.06 28.54
N PRO A 84 -0.23 0.18 28.44
CA PRO A 84 -0.94 0.63 27.25
C PRO A 84 -0.04 0.70 26.01
N LEU A 85 1.28 0.87 26.14
CA LEU A 85 2.19 0.96 24.99
C LEU A 85 2.45 -0.41 24.34
N HIS A 86 2.17 -1.49 25.06
CA HIS A 86 2.34 -2.88 24.63
C HIS A 86 0.99 -3.64 24.62
N THR A 87 -0.12 -2.90 24.51
CA THR A 87 -1.47 -3.44 24.37
C THR A 87 -1.99 -3.08 23.00
N PHE A 88 -2.02 -4.05 22.10
CA PHE A 88 -2.34 -3.83 20.68
C PHE A 88 -3.81 -4.15 20.39
N ARG A 89 -4.47 -3.33 19.58
CA ARG A 89 -5.78 -3.71 19.05
C ARG A 89 -5.62 -4.79 18.00
N CYS A 90 -6.49 -5.79 18.04
CA CYS A 90 -6.39 -6.93 17.15
C CYS A 90 -7.78 -7.49 16.82
N ARG A 91 -7.91 -8.11 15.65
CA ARG A 91 -9.03 -8.99 15.31
C ARG A 91 -8.51 -10.10 14.43
N ASN A 92 -8.80 -11.33 14.82
CA ASN A 92 -8.39 -12.54 14.10
C ASN A 92 -6.86 -12.67 13.87
N PHE A 93 -6.05 -11.93 14.63
CA PHE A 93 -4.59 -12.06 14.67
C PHE A 93 -4.09 -12.22 16.10
N ASP A 94 -3.15 -13.14 16.33
CA ASP A 94 -2.34 -13.19 17.55
C ASP A 94 -0.95 -12.60 17.28
N LEU A 95 -0.32 -12.00 18.29
CA LEU A 95 1.11 -11.69 18.24
C LEU A 95 1.89 -12.98 18.47
N LEU A 96 2.84 -13.30 17.59
CA LEU A 96 3.77 -14.41 17.80
C LEU A 96 5.08 -13.92 18.41
N HIS A 97 5.68 -12.89 17.83
CA HIS A 97 6.98 -12.39 18.24
C HIS A 97 7.18 -10.92 17.82
N PHE A 98 7.96 -10.18 18.60
CA PHE A 98 8.45 -8.86 18.23
C PHE A 98 9.91 -8.70 18.62
N ILE A 99 10.73 -8.14 17.73
CA ILE A 99 12.12 -7.73 18.00
C ILE A 99 12.31 -6.29 17.52
N ASN A 100 12.92 -5.45 18.36
CA ASN A 100 13.19 -4.06 18.02
C ASN A 100 14.36 -3.89 17.03
N HIS A 101 14.44 -2.73 16.37
CA HIS A 101 15.48 -2.45 15.38
C HIS A 101 16.92 -2.50 15.92
N ALA A 102 17.15 -2.09 17.18
CA ALA A 102 18.48 -2.11 17.78
C ALA A 102 19.00 -3.55 17.93
N ASP A 103 18.15 -4.46 18.41
CA ASP A 103 18.46 -5.88 18.56
C ASP A 103 18.52 -6.62 17.21
N LEU A 104 17.88 -6.07 16.16
CA LEU A 104 18.02 -6.53 14.77
C LEU A 104 19.31 -6.05 14.07
N GLY A 105 20.11 -5.21 14.72
CA GLY A 105 21.41 -4.75 14.18
C GLY A 105 21.46 -3.30 13.71
N SER A 106 20.42 -2.50 13.98
CA SER A 106 20.39 -1.05 13.69
C SER A 106 20.31 -0.18 14.96
N PRO A 107 21.30 -0.24 15.88
CA PRO A 107 21.29 0.51 17.14
C PRO A 107 21.66 2.00 16.98
N GLU A 108 22.21 2.40 15.83
CA GLU A 108 22.65 3.75 15.53
C GLU A 108 21.84 4.36 14.38
N GLY A 109 21.79 5.68 14.34
CA GLY A 109 20.98 6.45 13.40
C GLY A 109 21.54 7.85 13.17
N TRP A 110 20.80 8.66 12.42
CA TRP A 110 21.27 10.01 12.10
C TRP A 110 21.14 10.96 13.29
N ASP A 111 22.22 11.65 13.63
CA ASP A 111 22.29 12.68 14.67
C ASP A 111 23.17 13.86 14.23
N ALA A 112 22.58 14.85 13.55
CA ALA A 112 23.34 16.01 13.07
C ALA A 112 23.83 16.95 14.18
N ASP A 113 23.17 16.97 15.34
CA ASP A 113 23.38 17.98 16.38
C ASP A 113 23.72 17.39 17.77
N GLY A 114 23.87 16.06 17.89
CA GLY A 114 24.15 15.39 19.16
C GLY A 114 22.94 15.23 20.08
N ASN A 115 21.71 15.31 19.55
CA ASN A 115 20.47 15.41 20.33
C ASN A 115 19.40 14.37 20.01
N GLY A 116 19.65 13.43 19.10
CA GLY A 116 18.79 12.27 18.92
C GLY A 116 19.07 11.48 17.65
N VAL A 117 18.59 10.25 17.62
CA VAL A 117 18.94 9.23 16.64
C VAL A 117 17.69 8.88 15.85
N LEU A 118 17.60 9.27 14.57
CA LEU A 118 16.51 8.81 13.70
C LEU A 118 16.76 7.34 13.33
N LEU A 119 16.28 6.44 14.20
CA LEU A 119 16.19 5.01 13.93
C LEU A 119 14.83 4.78 13.28
N THR A 120 14.85 4.41 12.01
CA THR A 120 13.62 4.15 11.25
C THR A 120 13.69 2.76 10.63
N GLY A 121 12.56 2.06 10.69
CA GLY A 121 12.25 0.90 9.88
C GLY A 121 11.53 1.30 8.60
N SER A 122 11.62 0.45 7.59
CA SER A 122 11.03 0.69 6.27
C SER A 122 10.47 -0.60 5.65
N SER A 123 10.57 -0.72 4.33
CA SER A 123 10.14 -1.89 3.58
C SER A 123 10.66 -3.21 4.16
N SER A 124 9.91 -4.27 3.90
CA SER A 124 10.25 -5.63 4.27
C SER A 124 9.72 -6.58 3.21
N TRP A 125 10.40 -7.71 3.04
CA TRP A 125 9.96 -8.76 2.13
C TRP A 125 10.37 -10.14 2.62
N GLY A 126 9.73 -11.18 2.12
CA GLY A 126 9.98 -12.56 2.52
C GLY A 126 10.42 -13.45 1.38
N TRP A 127 11.14 -14.52 1.74
CA TRP A 127 11.42 -15.64 0.85
C TRP A 127 11.14 -16.94 1.60
N SER A 128 10.47 -17.87 0.93
CA SER A 128 10.25 -19.22 1.43
C SER A 128 11.00 -20.18 0.54
N ASP A 129 11.91 -20.95 1.12
CA ASP A 129 12.69 -21.94 0.38
C ASP A 129 11.79 -23.14 0.04
N PRO A 130 11.53 -23.40 -1.25
CA PRO A 130 10.60 -24.47 -1.64
C PRO A 130 11.11 -25.86 -1.32
N ASP A 131 12.44 -26.06 -1.20
CA ASP A 131 13.05 -27.36 -0.99
C ASP A 131 13.02 -27.79 0.49
N SER A 132 13.36 -26.88 1.41
CA SER A 132 13.38 -27.15 2.85
C SER A 132 12.08 -26.77 3.57
N GLY A 133 11.26 -25.89 2.98
CA GLY A 133 10.08 -25.31 3.63
C GLY A 133 10.42 -24.28 4.71
N ARG A 134 11.65 -23.76 4.75
CA ARG A 134 12.08 -22.72 5.68
C ARG A 134 11.63 -21.35 5.18
N HIS A 135 11.25 -20.47 6.11
CA HIS A 135 10.71 -19.15 5.81
C HIS A 135 11.64 -18.06 6.35
N PHE A 136 11.88 -17.03 5.54
CA PHE A 136 12.78 -15.94 5.84
C PHE A 136 12.11 -14.59 5.58
N ALA A 137 12.57 -13.57 6.30
CA ALA A 137 12.20 -12.18 6.11
C ALA A 137 13.46 -11.31 6.07
N ALA A 138 13.40 -10.27 5.23
CA ALA A 138 14.36 -9.19 5.17
C ALA A 138 13.69 -7.92 5.70
N ASN A 139 14.29 -7.30 6.71
CA ASN A 139 13.73 -6.14 7.41
C ASN A 139 14.58 -4.90 7.16
N GLY A 140 14.07 -3.95 6.35
CA GLY A 140 14.74 -2.70 6.03
C GLY A 140 14.76 -1.73 7.21
N MET A 141 15.92 -1.13 7.46
CA MET A 141 16.18 -0.21 8.57
C MET A 141 17.20 0.87 8.17
N TYR A 142 17.35 1.88 9.01
CA TYR A 142 18.29 2.98 8.80
C TYR A 142 19.72 2.53 8.44
N MET A 143 20.29 1.58 9.19
CA MET A 143 21.69 1.14 9.00
C MET A 143 21.86 0.08 7.90
N GLY A 144 20.79 -0.54 7.42
CA GLY A 144 20.86 -1.71 6.54
C GLY A 144 19.64 -2.62 6.64
N VAL A 145 19.83 -3.90 6.38
CA VAL A 145 18.76 -4.91 6.33
C VAL A 145 19.07 -6.07 7.27
N ALA A 146 18.16 -6.38 8.18
CA ALA A 146 18.25 -7.62 8.97
C ALA A 146 17.68 -8.80 8.18
N LEU A 147 18.39 -9.93 8.25
CA LEU A 147 18.05 -11.17 7.57
C LEU A 147 17.64 -12.19 8.63
N ILE A 148 16.37 -12.56 8.61
CA ILE A 148 15.70 -13.22 9.72
C ILE A 148 15.10 -14.53 9.21
N GLU A 149 15.28 -15.61 9.94
CA GLU A 149 14.52 -16.85 9.73
C GLU A 149 13.33 -16.89 10.70
N ILE A 150 12.23 -17.51 10.27
CA ILE A 150 11.07 -17.79 11.11
C ILE A 150 11.10 -19.26 11.52
N VAL A 151 11.27 -19.50 12.81
CA VAL A 151 11.44 -20.84 13.40
C VAL A 151 10.54 -20.96 14.61
N ASP A 152 9.67 -21.98 14.64
CA ASP A 152 8.78 -22.28 15.77
C ASP A 152 8.04 -21.04 16.32
N ASP A 153 7.38 -20.29 15.43
CA ASP A 153 6.62 -19.06 15.73
C ASP A 153 7.49 -17.88 16.22
N ARG A 154 8.80 -17.92 15.99
CA ARG A 154 9.73 -16.85 16.41
C ARG A 154 10.56 -16.32 15.26
N LEU A 155 10.87 -15.04 15.36
CA LEU A 155 11.89 -14.37 14.56
C LEU A 155 13.27 -14.75 15.12
N VAL A 156 14.14 -15.30 14.27
CA VAL A 156 15.52 -15.66 14.59
C VAL A 156 16.44 -14.84 13.67
N PRO A 157 17.02 -13.74 14.16
CA PRO A 157 17.97 -12.94 13.38
C PRO A 157 19.22 -13.77 13.06
N LEU A 158 19.54 -13.93 11.78
CA LEU A 158 20.69 -14.72 11.32
C LEU A 158 21.86 -13.84 10.91
N ALA A 159 21.57 -12.78 10.16
CA ALA A 159 22.59 -11.90 9.61
C ALA A 159 22.09 -10.46 9.49
N PHE A 160 23.03 -9.54 9.36
CA PHE A 160 22.77 -8.13 9.09
C PHE A 160 23.60 -7.71 7.88
N LEU A 161 22.93 -7.13 6.87
CA LEU A 161 23.55 -6.55 5.68
C LEU A 161 23.61 -5.03 5.84
N PRO A 162 24.79 -4.44 6.07
CA PRO A 162 24.93 -2.99 6.24
C PRO A 162 24.68 -2.24 4.93
N SER A 163 24.34 -0.95 5.06
CA SER A 163 24.38 0.00 3.95
C SER A 163 25.79 0.02 3.32
N PRO A 164 25.89 0.03 1.97
CA PRO A 164 27.16 0.11 1.25
C PRO A 164 27.78 1.52 1.25
N ALA A 165 27.00 2.53 1.65
CA ALA A 165 27.44 3.92 1.76
C ALA A 165 27.28 4.46 3.20
N PRO A 166 28.09 5.45 3.62
CA PRO A 166 27.94 6.09 4.93
C PRO A 166 26.54 6.66 5.13
N THR A 167 25.89 6.29 6.22
CA THR A 167 24.51 6.69 6.50
C THR A 167 24.39 8.18 6.82
N ASN A 168 23.31 8.81 6.35
CA ASN A 168 22.98 10.22 6.56
C ASN A 168 21.43 10.38 6.66
N PRO A 169 20.83 11.58 6.65
CA PRO A 169 19.37 11.73 6.76
C PRO A 169 18.56 11.25 5.54
N ASP A 170 19.22 10.75 4.49
CA ASP A 170 18.60 10.08 3.34
C ASP A 170 18.71 8.54 3.43
N SER A 171 19.29 8.00 4.51
CA SER A 171 19.33 6.55 4.77
C SER A 171 18.07 6.00 5.48
N LEU A 172 17.05 6.84 5.67
CA LEU A 172 15.87 6.57 6.51
C LEU A 172 15.09 5.32 6.10
N TRP A 173 15.18 4.91 4.83
CA TRP A 173 14.58 3.66 4.39
C TRP A 173 15.46 2.88 3.42
N LYS A 174 15.22 1.59 3.45
CA LYS A 174 15.67 0.56 2.51
C LYS A 174 14.41 -0.05 1.90
N GLU A 175 14.23 0.12 0.60
CA GLU A 175 13.16 -0.53 -0.13
C GLU A 175 13.61 -1.94 -0.54
N VAL A 176 12.81 -2.94 -0.23
CA VAL A 176 13.18 -4.36 -0.32
C VAL A 176 12.16 -5.10 -1.18
N ARG A 177 12.61 -5.75 -2.25
CA ARG A 177 11.78 -6.63 -3.08
C ARG A 177 12.39 -8.00 -3.24
N GLY A 178 11.54 -9.02 -3.25
CA GLY A 178 11.94 -10.39 -3.57
C GLY A 178 12.06 -10.60 -5.08
N TYR A 179 13.07 -11.36 -5.48
CA TYR A 179 13.24 -11.85 -6.84
C TYR A 179 13.81 -13.28 -6.80
N LYS A 180 12.96 -14.28 -7.06
CA LYS A 180 13.32 -15.70 -6.86
C LYS A 180 13.77 -15.95 -5.41
N HIS A 181 15.01 -16.37 -5.19
CA HIS A 181 15.64 -16.51 -3.88
C HIS A 181 16.55 -15.33 -3.52
N TYR A 182 16.54 -14.26 -4.31
CA TYR A 182 17.25 -13.02 -4.02
C TYR A 182 16.33 -12.01 -3.37
N ILE A 183 16.94 -11.08 -2.63
CA ILE A 183 16.34 -9.81 -2.26
C ILE A 183 17.10 -8.67 -2.95
N ILE A 184 16.36 -7.71 -3.47
CA ILE A 184 16.84 -6.50 -4.14
C ILE A 184 16.58 -5.33 -3.20
N ILE A 185 17.60 -4.51 -2.96
CA ILE A 185 17.56 -3.45 -1.95
C ILE A 185 17.97 -2.12 -2.58
N GLY A 186 17.05 -1.14 -2.57
CA GLY A 186 17.27 0.25 -2.96
C GLY A 186 17.24 1.20 -1.77
N SER A 187 17.72 2.44 -1.96
CA SER A 187 17.67 3.49 -0.95
C SER A 187 17.78 4.89 -1.58
N GLU A 188 17.19 5.88 -0.91
CA GLU A 188 17.38 7.32 -1.18
C GLU A 188 18.80 7.81 -0.90
N LEU A 189 19.61 6.99 -0.23
CA LEU A 189 20.98 7.31 0.13
C LEU A 189 21.88 7.41 -1.11
N GLU A 190 22.50 8.57 -1.30
CA GLU A 190 23.49 8.79 -2.35
C GLU A 190 24.63 7.78 -2.28
N ASN A 191 25.05 7.26 -3.44
CA ASN A 191 26.04 6.20 -3.60
C ASN A 191 25.66 4.84 -2.99
N HIS A 192 24.40 4.63 -2.57
CA HIS A 192 23.96 3.31 -2.11
C HIS A 192 23.98 2.28 -3.25
N GLY A 193 23.53 2.66 -4.44
CA GLY A 193 23.30 1.74 -5.54
C GLY A 193 22.13 0.79 -5.25
N ILE A 194 22.12 -0.38 -5.90
CA ILE A 194 21.17 -1.46 -5.63
C ILE A 194 21.93 -2.70 -5.22
N GLN A 195 21.69 -3.18 -4.00
CA GLN A 195 22.28 -4.42 -3.50
C GLN A 195 21.38 -5.60 -3.89
N ILE A 196 21.96 -6.68 -4.40
CA ILE A 196 21.27 -7.95 -4.66
C ILE A 196 21.90 -9.02 -3.78
N PHE A 197 21.14 -9.52 -2.81
CA PHE A 197 21.61 -10.53 -1.85
C PHE A 197 20.92 -11.87 -2.08
N ASP A 198 21.68 -12.96 -1.99
CA ASP A 198 21.21 -14.34 -2.14
C ASP A 198 20.74 -14.89 -0.79
N MET A 199 19.42 -15.02 -0.62
CA MET A 199 18.83 -15.53 0.63
C MET A 199 19.12 -17.02 0.87
N ALA A 200 19.42 -17.81 -0.16
CA ALA A 200 19.73 -19.22 0.00
C ALA A 200 21.02 -19.44 0.79
N THR A 201 21.92 -18.46 0.82
CA THR A 201 23.13 -18.49 1.67
C THR A 201 22.80 -18.54 3.18
N LEU A 202 21.61 -18.11 3.58
CA LEU A 202 21.14 -18.18 4.97
C LEU A 202 20.82 -19.61 5.41
N LEU A 203 20.58 -20.52 4.47
CA LEU A 203 20.28 -21.92 4.78
C LEU A 203 21.43 -22.60 5.54
N ASP A 204 22.66 -22.15 5.32
CA ASP A 204 23.88 -22.69 5.91
C ASP A 204 24.26 -22.05 7.25
N LEU A 205 23.54 -21.01 7.69
CA LEU A 205 23.84 -20.32 8.95
C LEU A 205 23.20 -21.04 10.15
N PRO A 206 23.97 -21.31 11.22
CA PRO A 206 23.45 -21.97 12.41
C PRO A 206 22.64 -20.99 13.29
N HIS A 207 21.67 -21.53 14.02
CA HIS A 207 20.96 -20.79 15.05
C HIS A 207 21.81 -20.65 16.32
N GLY A 208 21.75 -19.49 16.97
CA GLY A 208 22.35 -19.28 18.30
C GLY A 208 23.84 -18.89 18.32
N GLU A 209 24.47 -18.69 17.16
CA GLU A 209 25.86 -18.16 17.07
C GLU A 209 25.93 -16.62 17.03
N GLY A 210 24.78 -15.95 17.23
CA GLY A 210 24.64 -14.50 17.11
C GLY A 210 24.40 -14.04 15.66
N VAL A 211 24.21 -12.74 15.48
CA VAL A 211 23.93 -12.14 14.17
C VAL A 211 25.24 -11.99 13.38
N LYS A 212 25.35 -12.69 12.25
CA LYS A 212 26.50 -12.54 11.34
C LYS A 212 26.49 -11.15 10.70
N GLN A 213 27.57 -10.40 10.88
CA GLN A 213 27.78 -9.14 10.14
C GLN A 213 28.30 -9.46 8.74
N LEU A 214 27.54 -9.08 7.72
CA LEU A 214 27.93 -9.26 6.32
C LEU A 214 28.80 -8.10 5.86
N ASP A 215 29.68 -8.35 4.90
CA ASP A 215 30.32 -7.29 4.14
C ASP A 215 29.28 -6.67 3.19
N PRO A 216 29.12 -5.34 3.16
CA PRO A 216 28.06 -4.70 2.38
C PRO A 216 28.24 -4.82 0.86
N ILE A 217 29.39 -5.34 0.39
CA ILE A 217 29.70 -5.51 -1.04
C ILE A 217 30.10 -6.97 -1.34
N ALA A 218 31.03 -7.53 -0.58
CA ALA A 218 31.65 -8.81 -0.90
C ALA A 218 30.73 -10.03 -0.69
N ASP A 219 29.70 -9.90 0.16
CA ASP A 219 28.70 -10.95 0.40
C ASP A 219 27.47 -10.82 -0.52
N LEU A 220 27.45 -9.85 -1.45
CA LEU A 220 26.36 -9.68 -2.42
C LEU A 220 26.51 -10.60 -3.62
N ALA A 221 25.37 -10.99 -4.20
CA ALA A 221 25.34 -11.62 -5.52
C ALA A 221 25.71 -10.61 -6.62
N ALA A 222 25.26 -9.37 -6.47
CA ALA A 222 25.68 -8.23 -7.29
C ALA A 222 25.40 -6.89 -6.59
N HIS A 223 26.07 -5.84 -7.07
CA HIS A 223 25.87 -4.45 -6.64
C HIS A 223 25.85 -3.53 -7.87
N ILE A 224 24.71 -2.86 -8.10
CA ILE A 224 24.54 -1.91 -9.21
C ILE A 224 24.93 -0.53 -8.72
N THR A 225 25.92 0.10 -9.36
CA THR A 225 26.50 1.38 -8.91
C THR A 225 26.44 2.50 -9.94
N ASP A 226 25.82 2.26 -11.10
CA ASP A 226 25.78 3.20 -12.23
C ASP A 226 24.48 4.00 -12.31
N LEU A 227 23.65 3.97 -11.27
CA LEU A 227 22.54 4.90 -11.09
C LEU A 227 23.05 6.36 -11.03
N PRO A 228 22.27 7.36 -11.52
CA PRO A 228 22.69 8.75 -11.69
C PRO A 228 23.47 9.38 -10.52
N VAL A 229 23.00 9.14 -9.28
CA VAL A 229 23.65 9.52 -8.01
C VAL A 229 23.74 8.34 -7.02
N GLY A 230 23.45 7.13 -7.48
CA GLY A 230 23.37 5.94 -6.63
C GLY A 230 22.10 5.85 -5.76
N ALA A 231 21.08 6.70 -5.96
CA ALA A 231 19.86 6.70 -5.17
C ALA A 231 18.62 6.32 -6.01
N SER A 232 17.72 5.55 -5.40
CA SER A 232 16.40 5.18 -5.94
C SER A 232 15.37 5.23 -4.83
N HIS A 233 14.15 5.69 -5.13
CA HIS A 233 13.08 5.68 -4.15
C HIS A 233 12.66 4.25 -3.85
N ASN A 234 12.42 3.46 -4.91
CA ASN A 234 12.01 2.08 -4.84
C ASN A 234 12.71 1.23 -5.91
N VAL A 235 12.66 -0.08 -5.72
CA VAL A 235 13.13 -1.10 -6.66
C VAL A 235 11.97 -2.06 -6.95
N VAL A 236 11.86 -2.54 -8.18
CA VAL A 236 10.77 -3.44 -8.60
C VAL A 236 11.37 -4.61 -9.35
N ALA A 237 10.93 -5.83 -9.02
CA ALA A 237 11.37 -7.04 -9.71
C ALA A 237 10.40 -7.39 -10.85
N GLY A 238 10.96 -7.71 -12.02
CA GLY A 238 10.26 -8.31 -13.14
C GLY A 238 10.57 -9.81 -13.27
N SER A 239 10.31 -10.37 -14.45
CA SER A 239 10.51 -11.79 -14.77
C SER A 239 11.99 -12.20 -14.82
N ASP A 240 12.81 -11.36 -15.45
CA ASP A 240 14.26 -11.49 -15.63
C ASP A 240 14.97 -10.12 -15.64
N PHE A 241 14.35 -9.10 -15.05
CA PHE A 241 14.84 -7.72 -14.98
C PHE A 241 14.47 -7.09 -13.64
N LEU A 242 15.06 -5.93 -13.34
CA LEU A 242 14.57 -5.03 -12.30
C LEU A 242 14.37 -3.62 -12.85
N LEU A 243 13.52 -2.87 -12.15
CA LEU A 243 13.41 -1.42 -12.29
C LEU A 243 13.99 -0.75 -11.05
N ALA A 244 14.73 0.33 -11.25
CA ALA A 244 14.91 1.37 -10.25
C ALA A 244 13.92 2.50 -10.58
N VAL A 245 13.10 2.91 -9.62
CA VAL A 245 12.11 3.97 -9.81
C VAL A 245 12.35 5.09 -8.81
N GLY A 246 11.90 6.29 -9.15
CA GLY A 246 12.11 7.48 -8.34
C GLY A 246 13.58 7.83 -8.13
N SER A 247 14.45 7.44 -9.07
CA SER A 247 15.87 7.76 -8.98
C SER A 247 16.10 9.27 -9.00
N ARG A 248 16.98 9.75 -8.13
CA ARG A 248 17.35 11.17 -8.07
C ARG A 248 18.25 11.47 -9.27
N ASP A 249 17.83 12.42 -10.09
CA ASP A 249 18.60 12.79 -11.28
C ASP A 249 19.96 13.39 -10.88
N SER A 250 21.01 13.02 -11.61
CA SER A 250 22.16 13.90 -11.85
C SER A 250 21.97 14.57 -13.20
N ASP A 251 22.63 15.72 -13.42
CA ASP A 251 22.56 16.51 -14.66
C ASP A 251 22.83 15.71 -15.96
N GLU A 252 23.31 14.46 -15.88
CA GLU A 252 23.80 13.64 -17.00
C GLU A 252 22.91 12.46 -17.41
N THR A 253 21.82 12.12 -16.70
CA THR A 253 20.97 10.94 -17.00
C THR A 253 19.48 11.24 -16.73
N ALA A 254 18.85 12.01 -17.63
CA ALA A 254 17.47 12.46 -17.47
C ALA A 254 16.44 11.34 -17.71
N CYS A 255 16.40 10.34 -16.82
CA CYS A 255 15.26 9.43 -16.71
C CYS A 255 14.10 10.09 -15.96
N LEU A 256 14.31 11.30 -15.42
CA LEU A 256 13.30 12.13 -14.75
C LEU A 256 12.59 11.36 -13.64
N GLY A 257 13.35 10.53 -12.91
CA GLY A 257 12.87 9.57 -11.90
C GLY A 257 11.83 8.55 -12.36
N GLY A 258 11.61 8.39 -13.66
CA GLY A 258 10.87 7.27 -14.22
C GLY A 258 11.67 5.97 -14.18
N PRO A 259 11.13 4.86 -14.71
CA PRO A 259 11.75 3.54 -14.61
C PRO A 259 13.11 3.46 -15.30
N ILE A 260 14.15 3.04 -14.56
CA ILE A 260 15.46 2.65 -15.08
C ILE A 260 15.56 1.13 -15.09
N ILE A 261 15.78 0.54 -16.26
CA ILE A 261 15.61 -0.90 -16.50
C ILE A 261 16.97 -1.60 -16.54
N TYR A 262 17.15 -2.59 -15.68
CA TYR A 262 18.33 -3.47 -15.66
C TYR A 262 17.95 -4.91 -15.97
N ASP A 263 18.71 -5.55 -16.84
CA ASP A 263 18.60 -6.98 -17.14
C ASP A 263 19.25 -7.81 -16.04
N LEU A 264 18.55 -8.85 -15.59
CA LEU A 264 18.97 -9.80 -14.56
C LEU A 264 19.07 -11.24 -15.08
N THR A 265 19.28 -11.43 -16.39
CA THR A 265 19.50 -12.77 -16.97
C THR A 265 20.75 -13.42 -16.37
N ASP A 266 21.80 -12.63 -16.15
CA ASP A 266 22.98 -12.97 -15.37
C ASP A 266 22.98 -12.14 -14.09
N ILE A 267 22.56 -12.74 -12.98
CA ILE A 267 22.42 -12.03 -11.70
C ILE A 267 23.75 -11.47 -11.18
N SER A 268 24.88 -12.06 -11.56
CA SER A 268 26.22 -11.62 -11.13
C SER A 268 26.72 -10.40 -11.90
N ASN A 269 26.06 -10.07 -13.01
CA ASN A 269 26.40 -8.93 -13.86
C ASN A 269 25.12 -8.28 -14.42
N PRO A 270 24.33 -7.57 -13.59
CA PRO A 270 23.19 -6.80 -14.06
C PRO A 270 23.62 -5.75 -15.10
N VAL A 271 22.83 -5.56 -16.15
CA VAL A 271 23.17 -4.65 -17.25
C VAL A 271 22.07 -3.61 -17.46
N LEU A 272 22.43 -2.33 -17.40
CA LEU A 272 21.53 -1.24 -17.78
C LEU A 272 21.08 -1.39 -19.24
N LYS A 273 19.76 -1.42 -19.47
CA LYS A 273 19.15 -1.55 -20.81
C LYS A 273 18.63 -0.22 -21.33
N GLY A 274 18.02 0.57 -20.48
CA GLY A 274 17.37 1.82 -20.85
C GLY A 274 16.57 2.41 -19.71
N CYS A 275 15.83 3.47 -19.98
CA CYS A 275 14.87 4.02 -19.04
C CYS A 275 13.69 4.66 -19.78
N ASN A 276 12.60 4.92 -19.05
CA ASN A 276 11.41 5.60 -19.57
C ASN A 276 11.11 6.86 -18.75
N ALA A 277 11.30 8.02 -19.35
CA ALA A 277 11.08 9.31 -18.71
C ALA A 277 9.75 9.98 -19.11
N VAL A 278 8.93 9.32 -19.95
CA VAL A 278 7.86 9.99 -20.69
C VAL A 278 6.77 10.55 -19.78
N ASP A 279 6.42 9.83 -18.69
CA ASP A 279 5.42 10.29 -17.71
C ASP A 279 6.04 10.88 -16.44
N GLY A 280 7.36 11.13 -16.43
CA GLY A 280 8.04 11.71 -15.28
C GLY A 280 8.30 10.71 -14.16
N TYR A 281 7.97 11.09 -12.91
CA TYR A 281 8.26 10.28 -11.73
C TYR A 281 7.51 8.96 -11.76
N THR A 282 8.16 7.89 -11.30
CA THR A 282 7.46 6.70 -10.83
C THR A 282 7.83 6.46 -9.39
N HIS A 283 6.83 6.39 -8.50
CA HIS A 283 7.05 6.18 -7.07
C HIS A 283 7.25 4.71 -6.75
N ASP A 284 6.36 3.86 -7.26
CA ASP A 284 6.42 2.39 -7.18
C ASP A 284 5.84 1.79 -8.48
N ALA A 285 6.01 0.49 -8.68
CA ALA A 285 5.36 -0.24 -9.76
C ALA A 285 5.15 -1.72 -9.42
N GLN A 286 4.25 -2.36 -10.16
CA GLN A 286 4.18 -3.82 -10.23
C GLN A 286 4.46 -4.29 -11.67
N CYS A 287 5.46 -5.14 -11.84
CA CYS A 287 5.80 -5.73 -13.14
C CYS A 287 5.35 -7.18 -13.25
N VAL A 288 4.74 -7.55 -14.38
CA VAL A 288 4.20 -8.88 -14.65
C VAL A 288 4.47 -9.29 -16.09
N VAL A 289 4.60 -10.59 -16.33
CA VAL A 289 4.38 -11.13 -17.68
C VAL A 289 2.88 -11.16 -17.90
N TYR A 290 2.36 -10.27 -18.74
CA TYR A 290 0.94 -10.06 -18.83
C TYR A 290 0.20 -11.30 -19.32
N ASN A 291 -0.81 -11.67 -18.55
CA ASN A 291 -1.78 -12.70 -18.86
C ASN A 291 -3.15 -12.20 -18.38
N GLY A 292 -4.00 -11.76 -19.30
CA GLY A 292 -5.25 -11.10 -18.97
C GLY A 292 -6.19 -10.96 -20.16
N PRO A 293 -7.28 -10.18 -20.03
CA PRO A 293 -8.31 -10.05 -21.06
C PRO A 293 -7.86 -9.36 -22.35
N ASP A 294 -6.83 -8.50 -22.30
CA ASP A 294 -6.36 -7.75 -23.47
C ASP A 294 -5.39 -8.58 -24.33
N GLU A 295 -5.94 -9.30 -25.30
CA GLU A 295 -5.17 -10.22 -26.15
C GLU A 295 -4.00 -9.56 -26.91
N ARG A 296 -3.98 -8.23 -27.06
CA ARG A 296 -2.93 -7.50 -27.77
C ARG A 296 -1.58 -7.57 -27.07
N TYR A 297 -1.57 -7.73 -25.75
CA TYR A 297 -0.38 -7.63 -24.91
C TYR A 297 -0.04 -8.96 -24.20
N LEU A 298 -0.69 -10.06 -24.56
CA LEU A 298 -0.41 -11.37 -23.95
C LEU A 298 1.06 -11.76 -24.09
N GLY A 299 1.68 -12.08 -22.94
CA GLY A 299 3.09 -12.47 -22.85
C GLY A 299 4.09 -11.30 -22.88
N HIS A 300 3.62 -10.06 -22.93
CA HIS A 300 4.50 -8.88 -22.82
C HIS A 300 4.95 -8.71 -21.36
N ASP A 301 6.14 -8.18 -21.14
CA ASP A 301 6.55 -7.69 -19.83
C ASP A 301 5.93 -6.30 -19.64
N LEU A 302 4.92 -6.20 -18.79
CA LEU A 302 4.24 -4.95 -18.48
C LEU A 302 4.55 -4.51 -17.06
N CYS A 303 4.71 -3.20 -16.86
CA CYS A 303 4.87 -2.61 -15.53
C CYS A 303 3.79 -1.54 -15.32
N PHE A 304 3.04 -1.70 -14.24
CA PHE A 304 1.99 -0.78 -13.82
C PHE A 304 2.61 0.17 -12.80
N GLY A 305 2.92 1.39 -13.24
CA GLY A 305 3.56 2.43 -12.45
C GLY A 305 2.54 3.29 -11.72
N TYR A 306 2.88 3.63 -10.49
CA TYR A 306 2.12 4.49 -9.59
C TYR A 306 2.91 5.80 -9.48
N ASN A 307 2.47 6.81 -10.24
CA ASN A 307 3.30 7.95 -10.62
C ASN A 307 2.92 9.24 -9.88
N GLU A 308 2.46 9.14 -8.64
CA GLU A 308 1.92 10.24 -7.81
C GLU A 308 0.63 10.90 -8.33
N ASP A 309 0.43 11.02 -9.64
CA ASP A 309 -0.78 11.62 -10.24
C ASP A 309 -1.53 10.71 -11.22
N THR A 310 -0.94 9.58 -11.58
CA THR A 310 -1.46 8.65 -12.59
C THR A 310 -1.16 7.19 -12.26
N LEU A 311 -2.04 6.32 -12.75
CA LEU A 311 -1.73 4.93 -13.10
C LEU A 311 -1.18 4.93 -14.54
N THR A 312 0.06 4.48 -14.72
CA THR A 312 0.71 4.43 -16.02
C THR A 312 1.16 3.03 -16.35
N ILE A 313 0.74 2.53 -17.52
CA ILE A 313 1.04 1.17 -17.96
C ILE A 313 2.18 1.23 -18.97
N TYR A 314 3.33 0.69 -18.59
CA TYR A 314 4.52 0.60 -19.42
C TYR A 314 4.62 -0.78 -20.08
N ASP A 315 4.93 -0.82 -21.37
CA ASP A 315 5.42 -2.03 -22.04
C ASP A 315 6.95 -2.01 -22.06
N VAL A 316 7.55 -2.90 -21.28
CA VAL A 316 9.01 -3.02 -21.12
C VAL A 316 9.56 -4.28 -21.81
N THR A 317 8.79 -4.89 -22.71
CA THR A 317 9.21 -6.07 -23.47
C THR A 317 10.50 -5.80 -24.27
N ASP A 318 10.58 -4.64 -24.94
CA ASP A 318 11.85 -4.11 -25.45
C ASP A 318 12.46 -3.15 -24.41
N ARG A 319 13.29 -3.69 -23.52
CA ARG A 319 13.90 -2.97 -22.39
C ARG A 319 14.79 -1.79 -22.80
N ALA A 320 15.28 -1.78 -24.04
CA ALA A 320 16.07 -0.66 -24.56
C ALA A 320 15.18 0.48 -25.09
N ASN A 321 13.93 0.17 -25.46
CA ASN A 321 12.97 1.10 -26.05
C ASN A 321 11.55 0.89 -25.48
N SER A 322 11.43 0.88 -24.15
CA SER A 322 10.13 0.71 -23.50
C SER A 322 9.13 1.78 -23.94
N SER A 323 7.85 1.44 -24.03
CA SER A 323 6.78 2.36 -24.42
C SER A 323 5.71 2.48 -23.34
N ILE A 324 4.82 3.46 -23.47
CA ILE A 324 3.65 3.62 -22.61
C ILE A 324 2.40 3.19 -23.39
N ILE A 325 1.59 2.35 -22.78
CA ILE A 325 0.29 1.91 -23.29
C ILE A 325 -0.77 2.95 -22.93
N SER A 326 -0.83 3.36 -21.66
CA SER A 326 -1.80 4.34 -21.17
C SER A 326 -1.25 5.12 -19.98
N ILE A 327 -1.78 6.34 -19.83
CA ILE A 327 -1.56 7.24 -18.70
C ILE A 327 -2.95 7.65 -18.24
N THR A 328 -3.35 7.30 -17.02
CA THR A 328 -4.71 7.51 -16.54
C THR A 328 -4.70 8.07 -15.12
N SER A 329 -5.31 9.24 -14.92
CA SER A 329 -5.53 9.84 -13.60
C SER A 329 -6.95 9.51 -13.11
N TYR A 330 -7.35 10.04 -11.96
CA TYR A 330 -8.66 9.79 -11.35
C TYR A 330 -9.10 10.93 -10.43
N GLU A 331 -10.40 10.97 -10.15
CA GLU A 331 -10.95 11.91 -9.17
C GLU A 331 -10.33 11.69 -7.79
N GLY A 332 -9.69 12.73 -7.25
CA GLY A 332 -9.02 12.66 -5.95
C GLY A 332 -7.54 12.31 -6.02
N ALA A 333 -6.97 12.03 -7.21
CA ALA A 333 -5.55 11.75 -7.37
C ALA A 333 -4.69 12.83 -6.71
N THR A 334 -3.83 12.42 -5.77
CA THR A 334 -3.02 13.32 -4.94
C THR A 334 -1.58 12.82 -4.81
N TYR A 335 -1.38 11.54 -4.52
CA TYR A 335 -0.11 10.83 -4.46
C TYR A 335 -0.35 9.33 -4.74
N THR A 336 -0.70 8.98 -5.97
CA THR A 336 -0.81 7.58 -6.42
C THR A 336 0.44 6.80 -6.05
N HIS A 337 0.33 5.91 -5.06
CA HIS A 337 1.47 5.44 -4.27
C HIS A 337 1.87 4.01 -4.62
N GLN A 338 0.95 3.05 -4.45
CA GLN A 338 1.17 1.64 -4.78
C GLN A 338 -0.11 0.98 -5.28
N GLY A 339 0.06 -0.15 -5.97
CA GLY A 339 -1.02 -1.07 -6.25
C GLY A 339 -0.56 -2.51 -6.46
N TRP A 340 -1.52 -3.43 -6.46
CA TRP A 340 -1.28 -4.86 -6.63
C TRP A 340 -2.45 -5.58 -7.29
N PHE A 341 -2.17 -6.50 -8.21
CA PHE A 341 -3.20 -7.34 -8.86
C PHE A 341 -3.92 -8.26 -7.88
N LEU A 342 -5.21 -8.49 -8.12
CA LEU A 342 -6.02 -9.46 -7.39
C LEU A 342 -5.46 -10.88 -7.51
N GLU A 343 -5.10 -11.28 -8.72
CA GLU A 343 -4.58 -12.61 -9.02
C GLU A 343 -3.18 -12.48 -9.64
N PRO A 344 -2.20 -13.34 -9.24
CA PRO A 344 -0.86 -13.31 -9.81
C PRO A 344 -0.80 -13.80 -11.26
N ASP A 345 -1.79 -14.61 -11.68
CA ASP A 345 -1.80 -15.26 -13.00
C ASP A 345 -2.95 -14.76 -13.90
N TRP A 346 -3.80 -13.83 -13.44
CA TRP A 346 -4.88 -13.25 -14.25
C TRP A 346 -5.03 -11.74 -13.99
N HIS A 347 -4.43 -10.96 -14.87
CA HIS A 347 -4.23 -9.52 -14.73
C HIS A 347 -5.42 -8.73 -15.27
N GLN A 348 -6.49 -8.67 -14.50
CA GLN A 348 -7.69 -7.89 -14.81
C GLN A 348 -8.00 -6.84 -13.76
N TYR A 349 -8.04 -7.22 -12.47
CA TYR A 349 -8.37 -6.31 -11.39
C TYR A 349 -7.13 -5.91 -10.60
N LEU A 350 -6.93 -4.61 -10.46
CA LEU A 350 -5.83 -3.98 -9.76
C LEU A 350 -6.37 -3.14 -8.59
N PHE A 351 -5.77 -3.29 -7.41
CA PHE A 351 -6.03 -2.42 -6.25
C PHE A 351 -4.94 -1.35 -6.17
N MET A 352 -5.32 -0.12 -5.82
CA MET A 352 -4.39 1.01 -5.79
C MET A 352 -4.73 1.96 -4.64
N ASP A 353 -3.72 2.55 -3.99
CA ASP A 353 -3.84 3.54 -2.90
C ASP A 353 -3.25 4.92 -3.27
N ASP A 354 -3.46 5.92 -2.41
CA ASP A 354 -3.11 7.33 -2.63
C ASP A 354 -2.67 8.02 -1.33
N GLU A 355 -1.37 7.96 -1.02
CA GLU A 355 -0.81 8.17 0.33
C GLU A 355 -1.05 9.57 0.95
N ILE A 356 -1.49 10.59 0.22
CA ILE A 356 -1.66 11.93 0.81
C ILE A 356 -3.07 12.51 0.67
N ASP A 357 -4.01 11.75 0.10
CA ASP A 357 -5.37 12.24 -0.11
C ASP A 357 -6.14 12.44 1.21
N GLU A 358 -5.89 11.64 2.26
CA GLU A 358 -6.49 11.84 3.59
C GLU A 358 -5.89 13.07 4.30
N VAL A 359 -4.58 13.29 4.13
CA VAL A 359 -3.84 14.40 4.74
C VAL A 359 -4.33 15.73 4.17
N LEU A 360 -4.50 15.80 2.85
CA LEU A 360 -4.98 16.99 2.16
C LEU A 360 -6.51 17.12 2.17
N GLY A 361 -7.22 16.08 2.61
CA GLY A 361 -8.66 16.05 2.67
C GLY A 361 -9.29 16.09 1.27
N ASN A 362 -8.72 15.34 0.32
CA ASN A 362 -9.09 15.35 -1.08
C ASN A 362 -9.94 14.14 -1.46
N GLY A 363 -10.81 14.30 -2.45
CA GLY A 363 -11.55 13.21 -3.07
C GLY A 363 -12.30 12.28 -2.08
N PRO A 364 -12.37 10.97 -2.39
CA PRO A 364 -12.98 9.95 -1.53
C PRO A 364 -12.45 9.89 -0.09
N ALA A 365 -11.21 10.33 0.11
CA ALA A 365 -10.47 10.32 1.37
C ALA A 365 -10.66 11.55 2.26
N ALA A 366 -11.48 12.52 1.83
CA ALA A 366 -11.64 13.80 2.52
C ALA A 366 -12.12 13.72 3.99
N ASP A 367 -12.70 12.59 4.40
CA ASP A 367 -13.12 12.31 5.78
C ASP A 367 -12.01 11.66 6.64
N GLY A 368 -10.83 11.45 6.07
CA GLY A 368 -9.62 10.95 6.72
C GLY A 368 -9.57 9.43 6.90
N TYR A 369 -10.32 8.67 6.10
CA TYR A 369 -10.26 7.20 6.09
C TYR A 369 -9.55 6.70 4.83
N PRO A 370 -8.59 5.77 4.95
CA PRO A 370 -7.90 5.10 3.86
C PRO A 370 -8.80 4.69 2.70
N VAL A 371 -8.33 4.86 1.46
CA VAL A 371 -9.12 4.53 0.25
C VAL A 371 -8.33 3.62 -0.66
N THR A 372 -8.90 2.45 -0.96
CA THR A 372 -8.34 1.58 -2.00
C THR A 372 -9.24 1.60 -3.22
N TYR A 373 -8.68 2.09 -4.32
CA TYR A 373 -9.30 2.19 -5.63
C TYR A 373 -9.26 0.84 -6.35
N ILE A 374 -10.34 0.48 -7.05
CA ILE A 374 -10.45 -0.76 -7.83
C ILE A 374 -10.42 -0.40 -9.32
N TRP A 375 -9.45 -0.94 -10.04
CA TRP A 375 -9.25 -0.74 -11.47
C TRP A 375 -9.54 -2.02 -12.23
N ASP A 376 -10.35 -1.93 -13.29
CA ASP A 376 -10.48 -2.96 -14.31
C ASP A 376 -9.60 -2.58 -15.50
N VAL A 377 -8.55 -3.37 -15.73
CA VAL A 377 -7.59 -3.20 -16.82
C VAL A 377 -7.78 -4.24 -17.93
N SER A 378 -9.03 -4.66 -18.17
CA SER A 378 -9.39 -5.53 -19.29
C SER A 378 -9.07 -4.92 -20.67
N ASP A 379 -9.03 -3.59 -20.75
CA ASP A 379 -8.49 -2.83 -21.89
C ASP A 379 -7.33 -1.99 -21.36
N LEU A 380 -6.09 -2.39 -21.66
CA LEU A 380 -4.89 -1.73 -21.14
C LEU A 380 -4.71 -0.31 -21.69
N GLU A 381 -5.30 0.00 -22.85
CA GLU A 381 -5.28 1.34 -23.42
C GLU A 381 -6.30 2.27 -22.76
N ASN A 382 -7.32 1.72 -22.09
CA ASN A 382 -8.38 2.49 -21.41
C ASN A 382 -8.73 1.88 -20.03
N PRO A 383 -7.83 1.93 -19.04
CA PRO A 383 -8.12 1.48 -17.67
C PRO A 383 -9.35 2.17 -17.08
N LEU A 384 -10.23 1.40 -16.42
CA LEU A 384 -11.46 1.93 -15.82
C LEU A 384 -11.42 1.82 -14.30
N GLN A 385 -11.70 2.93 -13.61
CA GLN A 385 -11.85 2.89 -12.16
C GLN A 385 -13.28 2.47 -11.78
N THR A 386 -13.48 1.17 -11.58
CA THR A 386 -14.81 0.56 -11.39
C THR A 386 -15.38 0.72 -9.98
N GLY A 387 -14.53 0.93 -8.99
CA GLY A 387 -14.95 0.96 -7.59
C GLY A 387 -13.90 1.50 -6.63
N LEU A 388 -14.23 1.42 -5.34
CA LEU A 388 -13.29 1.60 -4.22
C LEU A 388 -13.89 1.03 -2.93
N TYR A 389 -13.03 0.76 -1.95
CA TYR A 389 -13.45 0.50 -0.58
C TYR A 389 -12.62 1.33 0.40
N LYS A 390 -13.11 1.47 1.64
CA LYS A 390 -12.51 2.35 2.64
C LYS A 390 -12.08 1.63 3.90
N GLY A 391 -11.06 2.20 4.55
CA GLY A 391 -10.62 1.84 5.89
C GLY A 391 -11.72 1.92 6.95
N THR A 392 -11.57 1.13 8.02
CA THR A 392 -12.49 1.12 9.16
C THR A 392 -12.11 2.13 10.26
N VAL A 393 -10.87 2.61 10.23
CA VAL A 393 -10.32 3.64 11.13
C VAL A 393 -9.66 4.75 10.32
N ARG A 394 -9.51 5.94 10.91
CA ARG A 394 -8.78 7.03 10.30
C ARG A 394 -7.27 6.76 10.35
N ALA A 395 -6.62 6.87 9.21
CA ALA A 395 -5.19 6.70 9.00
C ALA A 395 -4.83 7.23 7.62
N VAL A 396 -3.56 7.14 7.27
CA VAL A 396 -3.05 7.33 5.91
C VAL A 396 -2.83 5.93 5.31
N ASP A 397 -3.32 5.66 4.10
CA ASP A 397 -2.93 4.46 3.37
C ASP A 397 -1.49 4.50 2.85
N HIS A 398 -0.91 3.32 2.59
CA HIS A 398 0.49 3.26 2.19
C HIS A 398 0.83 2.03 1.34
N ASN A 399 1.24 0.92 1.95
CA ASN A 399 1.67 -0.26 1.20
C ASN A 399 0.63 -1.38 1.31
N GLN A 400 0.37 -2.06 0.20
CA GLN A 400 -0.56 -3.16 0.08
C GLN A 400 -0.06 -4.30 -0.84
N TYR A 401 -0.31 -5.54 -0.42
CA TYR A 401 0.01 -6.73 -1.21
C TYR A 401 -1.14 -7.72 -1.17
N VAL A 402 -1.54 -8.22 -2.34
CA VAL A 402 -2.57 -9.26 -2.43
C VAL A 402 -1.95 -10.64 -2.41
N TYR A 403 -2.46 -11.48 -1.52
CA TYR A 403 -2.14 -12.90 -1.46
C TYR A 403 -3.40 -13.70 -1.13
N ASP A 404 -3.69 -14.74 -1.92
CA ASP A 404 -4.85 -15.62 -1.71
C ASP A 404 -6.21 -14.86 -1.63
N GLN A 405 -6.37 -13.88 -2.54
CA GLN A 405 -7.52 -12.97 -2.61
C GLN A 405 -7.75 -12.15 -1.32
N LEU A 406 -6.71 -11.98 -0.52
CA LEU A 406 -6.70 -11.10 0.63
C LEU A 406 -5.73 -9.95 0.37
N ASN A 407 -6.18 -8.73 0.57
CA ASN A 407 -5.35 -7.54 0.48
C ASN A 407 -4.79 -7.20 1.86
N PHE A 408 -3.47 -7.36 2.04
CA PHE A 408 -2.75 -7.04 3.27
C PHE A 408 -2.18 -5.63 3.15
N GLN A 409 -2.63 -4.73 4.00
CA GLN A 409 -2.27 -3.31 3.96
C GLN A 409 -1.54 -2.90 5.23
N ALA A 410 -0.41 -2.22 5.11
CA ALA A 410 0.20 -1.44 6.17
C ALA A 410 -0.22 0.01 6.01
N ASN A 411 -1.16 0.46 6.83
CA ASN A 411 -1.71 1.82 6.75
C ASN A 411 -1.24 2.64 7.94
N TYR A 412 0.07 2.87 8.03
CA TYR A 412 0.72 3.66 9.08
C TYR A 412 0.17 3.35 10.48
N ARG A 413 -0.49 4.31 11.11
CA ARG A 413 -1.05 4.19 12.46
C ARG A 413 -2.15 3.15 12.62
N ALA A 414 -2.84 2.78 11.53
CA ALA A 414 -3.79 1.68 11.60
C ALA A 414 -3.12 0.30 11.65
N GLY A 415 -1.80 0.21 11.49
CA GLY A 415 -1.07 -1.05 11.49
C GLY A 415 -1.42 -1.94 10.29
N LEU A 416 -1.41 -3.26 10.52
CA LEU A 416 -1.81 -4.25 9.52
C LEU A 416 -3.34 -4.34 9.44
N ARG A 417 -3.89 -4.16 8.24
CA ARG A 417 -5.30 -4.33 7.91
C ARG A 417 -5.43 -5.37 6.80
N VAL A 418 -6.40 -6.29 6.91
CA VAL A 418 -6.61 -7.35 5.92
C VAL A 418 -8.05 -7.35 5.43
N TYR A 419 -8.22 -7.19 4.12
CA TYR A 419 -9.50 -7.19 3.44
C TYR A 419 -9.65 -8.43 2.57
N ASP A 420 -10.83 -9.06 2.60
CA ASP A 420 -11.18 -10.08 1.62
C ASP A 420 -11.73 -9.39 0.37
N VAL A 421 -10.98 -9.53 -0.72
CA VAL A 421 -11.24 -8.89 -2.02
C VAL A 421 -11.72 -9.87 -3.09
N SER A 422 -12.03 -11.12 -2.69
CA SER A 422 -12.49 -12.18 -3.59
C SER A 422 -13.80 -11.89 -4.33
N SER A 423 -14.60 -10.94 -3.83
CA SER A 423 -15.87 -10.55 -4.46
C SER A 423 -15.71 -9.71 -5.72
N VAL A 424 -14.57 -9.04 -5.89
CA VAL A 424 -14.37 -7.98 -6.89
C VAL A 424 -14.69 -8.41 -8.34
N PRO A 425 -14.34 -9.63 -8.80
CA PRO A 425 -14.72 -10.07 -10.15
C PRO A 425 -16.23 -10.16 -10.38
N SER A 426 -17.02 -10.31 -9.32
CA SER A 426 -18.50 -10.35 -9.37
C SER A 426 -19.17 -9.06 -8.92
N ASP A 427 -18.46 -8.24 -8.16
CA ASP A 427 -18.91 -6.96 -7.60
C ASP A 427 -17.76 -5.94 -7.63
N PRO A 428 -17.48 -5.35 -8.81
CA PRO A 428 -16.33 -4.47 -8.99
C PRO A 428 -16.52 -3.08 -8.36
N SER A 429 -17.69 -2.78 -7.76
CA SER A 429 -17.87 -1.52 -7.01
C SER A 429 -17.02 -1.48 -5.74
N GLY A 430 -16.67 -2.65 -5.19
CA GLY A 430 -16.00 -2.80 -3.91
C GLY A 430 -16.95 -2.91 -2.72
N ASP A 431 -18.27 -2.81 -2.92
CA ASP A 431 -19.24 -2.84 -1.83
C ASP A 431 -19.18 -4.15 -1.04
N SER A 432 -18.93 -5.28 -1.70
CA SER A 432 -18.82 -6.59 -1.03
C SER A 432 -17.45 -6.88 -0.40
N VAL A 433 -16.46 -5.97 -0.52
CA VAL A 433 -15.18 -6.08 0.17
C VAL A 433 -15.37 -5.82 1.66
N CYS A 434 -14.72 -6.62 2.51
CA CYS A 434 -14.81 -6.42 3.95
C CYS A 434 -13.46 -6.65 4.65
N GLU A 435 -13.21 -5.86 5.70
CA GLU A 435 -12.07 -6.10 6.60
C GLU A 435 -12.35 -7.37 7.40
N ILE A 436 -11.46 -8.36 7.31
CA ILE A 436 -11.62 -9.66 8.00
C ILE A 436 -10.68 -9.80 9.20
N ALA A 437 -9.57 -9.07 9.22
CA ALA A 437 -8.58 -9.14 10.29
C ALA A 437 -7.76 -7.85 10.36
N TYR A 438 -7.19 -7.57 11.53
CA TYR A 438 -6.22 -6.48 11.71
C TYR A 438 -5.32 -6.75 12.92
N PHE A 439 -4.13 -6.17 12.90
CA PHE A 439 -3.24 -6.08 14.05
C PHE A 439 -2.62 -4.68 14.07
N ASP A 440 -3.06 -3.87 15.02
CA ASP A 440 -2.65 -2.49 15.17
C ASP A 440 -1.36 -2.41 15.99
N VAL A 441 -0.27 -1.96 15.38
CA VAL A 441 1.04 -1.87 16.03
C VAL A 441 1.26 -0.54 16.76
N ASP A 442 0.35 0.44 16.64
CA ASP A 442 0.41 1.69 17.38
C ASP A 442 -0.87 2.02 18.17
N PRO A 443 -0.99 1.54 19.42
CA PRO A 443 -2.18 1.79 20.23
C PRO A 443 -2.32 3.24 20.74
N SER A 444 -1.43 4.16 20.34
CA SER A 444 -1.33 5.50 20.92
C SER A 444 -2.50 6.42 20.58
N ASP A 445 -3.17 6.17 19.44
CA ASP A 445 -4.18 7.04 18.85
C ASP A 445 -5.57 6.40 18.76
N ASP A 446 -5.68 5.15 19.19
CA ASP A 446 -6.88 4.31 19.17
C ASP A 446 -8.14 4.94 19.81
N ALA A 447 -7.92 5.88 20.73
CA ALA A 447 -8.97 6.60 21.46
C ALA A 447 -9.42 7.89 20.76
N LEU A 448 -8.77 8.29 19.66
CA LEU A 448 -9.11 9.50 18.91
C LEU A 448 -10.40 9.32 18.08
N PRO A 449 -11.07 10.43 17.72
CA PRO A 449 -12.26 10.37 16.87
C PRO A 449 -11.98 9.68 15.53
N GLY A 450 -12.75 8.63 15.23
CA GLY A 450 -12.53 7.81 14.03
C GLY A 450 -11.57 6.63 14.25
N GLY A 451 -11.12 6.40 15.48
CA GLY A 451 -10.33 5.22 15.86
C GLY A 451 -8.84 5.30 15.53
N GLY A 452 -8.35 6.44 15.04
CA GLY A 452 -6.94 6.69 14.72
C GLY A 452 -6.69 8.13 14.25
N ALA A 453 -5.45 8.41 13.86
CA ALA A 453 -4.98 9.70 13.34
C ALA A 453 -4.41 9.57 11.92
N VAL A 454 -4.63 10.62 11.12
CA VAL A 454 -4.10 10.76 9.76
C VAL A 454 -2.65 11.25 9.84
N GLU A 455 -1.73 10.33 10.15
CA GLU A 455 -0.30 10.58 10.32
C GLU A 455 0.54 9.42 9.73
N MET A 456 1.75 9.74 9.27
CA MET A 456 2.65 8.84 8.51
C MET A 456 3.74 8.20 9.39
N ASN A 457 3.32 7.59 10.50
CA ASN A 457 4.18 6.88 11.43
C ASN A 457 3.53 5.53 11.82
N ALA A 458 4.24 4.63 12.52
CA ALA A 458 3.90 3.23 12.77
C ALA A 458 4.20 2.26 11.62
N ALA A 459 3.24 1.52 11.06
CA ALA A 459 3.53 0.45 10.10
C ALA A 459 3.96 0.99 8.72
N TRP A 460 5.20 0.72 8.29
CA TRP A 460 5.66 1.06 6.92
C TRP A 460 5.32 -0.05 5.93
N SER A 461 5.48 -1.31 6.35
CA SER A 461 5.37 -2.49 5.50
C SER A 461 4.69 -3.63 6.23
N ALA A 462 3.79 -4.32 5.55
CA ALA A 462 3.21 -5.56 6.03
C ALA A 462 2.89 -6.49 4.86
N PHE A 463 3.21 -7.78 4.97
CA PHE A 463 2.93 -8.76 3.93
C PHE A 463 2.64 -10.14 4.53
N ALA A 464 1.88 -10.96 3.80
CA ALA A 464 1.63 -12.35 4.14
C ALA A 464 2.82 -13.23 3.76
N ILE A 465 3.15 -14.22 4.59
CA ILE A 465 4.22 -15.19 4.28
C ILE A 465 3.59 -16.37 3.55
N PRO A 466 3.87 -16.56 2.25
CA PRO A 466 3.18 -17.57 1.46
C PRO A 466 3.30 -18.98 2.04
N GLY A 467 2.21 -19.73 2.00
CA GLY A 467 2.14 -21.10 2.53
C GLY A 467 2.00 -21.20 4.05
N THR A 468 1.89 -20.07 4.75
CA THR A 468 1.69 -20.03 6.21
C THR A 468 0.44 -19.21 6.58
N ASP A 469 0.11 -19.16 7.86
CA ASP A 469 -0.86 -18.23 8.43
C ASP A 469 -0.20 -16.98 9.03
N TYR A 470 1.06 -16.71 8.68
CA TYR A 470 1.82 -15.58 9.19
C TYR A 470 1.70 -14.35 8.32
N ALA A 471 1.71 -13.19 8.99
CA ALA A 471 2.04 -11.92 8.38
C ALA A 471 3.23 -11.30 9.14
N PHE A 472 4.10 -10.64 8.38
CA PHE A 472 5.22 -9.88 8.89
C PHE A 472 4.87 -8.40 8.78
N VAL A 473 5.18 -7.62 9.82
CA VAL A 473 4.97 -6.17 9.85
C VAL A 473 6.26 -5.50 10.32
N ASN A 474 6.74 -4.52 9.56
CA ASN A 474 7.82 -3.64 9.99
C ASN A 474 7.27 -2.26 10.33
N SER A 475 7.48 -1.83 11.57
CA SER A 475 7.15 -0.46 12.01
C SER A 475 8.34 0.47 11.87
N ILE A 476 8.08 1.75 11.67
CA ILE A 476 9.10 2.80 11.58
C ILE A 476 9.86 2.92 12.90
N GLU A 477 9.18 2.98 14.05
CA GLU A 477 9.80 3.33 15.32
C GLU A 477 10.34 2.12 16.07
N ARG A 478 9.62 0.99 16.00
CA ARG A 478 9.78 -0.10 16.97
C ARG A 478 10.65 -1.22 16.43
N GLY A 479 10.16 -1.95 15.44
CA GLY A 479 10.83 -3.14 14.89
C GLY A 479 9.92 -4.05 14.08
N ALA A 480 10.34 -5.31 14.02
CA ALA A 480 9.66 -6.38 13.28
C ALA A 480 8.66 -7.12 14.18
N PHE A 481 7.42 -7.20 13.72
CA PHE A 481 6.36 -8.01 14.32
C PHE A 481 6.06 -9.22 13.43
N LEU A 482 5.97 -10.39 14.05
CA LEU A 482 5.40 -11.60 13.46
C LEU A 482 4.03 -11.84 14.09
N VAL A 483 2.99 -11.88 13.26
CA VAL A 483 1.61 -12.11 13.71
C VAL A 483 1.01 -13.29 12.97
N ARG A 484 0.10 -14.02 13.62
CA ARG A 484 -0.59 -15.18 13.05
C ARG A 484 -2.06 -14.89 12.85
N MET A 485 -2.56 -15.04 11.63
CA MET A 485 -3.98 -15.01 11.37
C MET A 485 -4.64 -16.26 11.96
N THR A 486 -5.43 -16.08 13.01
CA THR A 486 -6.09 -17.18 13.73
C THR A 486 -7.38 -17.65 13.07
N ARG A 487 -7.97 -16.80 12.20
CA ARG A 487 -9.23 -17.09 11.52
C ARG A 487 -9.39 -16.23 10.27
N ARG A 488 -9.58 -16.88 9.11
CA ARG A 488 -10.15 -16.21 7.92
C ARG A 488 -11.66 -16.16 8.05
N GLU A 489 -12.17 -15.04 8.55
CA GLU A 489 -13.61 -14.80 8.58
C GLU A 489 -14.12 -14.60 7.15
N ARG A 490 -15.31 -15.13 6.85
CA ARG A 490 -15.94 -14.90 5.54
C ARG A 490 -16.66 -13.56 5.57
N CYS A 491 -16.55 -12.79 4.50
CA CYS A 491 -17.42 -11.66 4.33
C CYS A 491 -18.89 -12.10 4.41
N PRO A 492 -19.75 -11.32 5.08
CA PRO A 492 -21.18 -11.61 5.10
C PRO A 492 -21.72 -11.67 3.67
N ALA A 493 -22.41 -12.76 3.31
CA ALA A 493 -23.02 -12.93 1.97
C ALA A 493 -24.11 -11.90 1.65
N VAL A 494 -24.59 -11.19 2.68
CA VAL A 494 -25.46 -10.03 2.61
C VAL A 494 -24.90 -9.06 3.64
N HIS A 495 -24.63 -7.80 3.27
CA HIS A 495 -24.32 -6.76 4.24
C HIS A 495 -25.38 -6.80 5.34
N PRO A 496 -25.01 -7.14 6.59
CA PRO A 496 -26.01 -7.28 7.64
C PRO A 496 -26.63 -5.92 7.85
N CYS A 497 -27.93 -5.81 7.58
CA CYS A 497 -28.73 -4.60 7.79
C CYS A 497 -28.98 -4.35 9.28
N ASN A 498 -27.88 -4.19 10.00
CA ASN A 498 -27.84 -3.89 11.40
C ASN A 498 -28.59 -2.58 11.60
N ALA A 499 -29.60 -2.63 12.46
CA ALA A 499 -30.44 -1.51 12.80
C ALA A 499 -29.68 -0.47 13.64
N ASP A 500 -28.53 0.03 13.18
CA ASP A 500 -27.74 1.06 13.84
C ASP A 500 -28.41 2.44 13.73
N ASN A 501 -27.78 3.50 14.26
CA ASN A 501 -28.35 4.84 14.19
C ASN A 501 -28.55 5.33 12.75
N CYS A 502 -27.61 4.99 11.85
CA CYS A 502 -27.62 5.40 10.45
C CYS A 502 -28.84 4.79 9.73
N LEU A 503 -28.94 3.45 9.73
CA LEU A 503 -30.05 2.74 9.11
C LEU A 503 -31.38 3.08 9.78
N ARG A 504 -31.44 3.24 11.11
CA ARG A 504 -32.68 3.66 11.81
C ARG A 504 -33.17 5.04 11.37
N ALA A 505 -32.26 5.99 11.16
CA ALA A 505 -32.63 7.34 10.73
C ALA A 505 -33.16 7.36 9.30
N MET A 506 -32.53 6.60 8.39
CA MET A 506 -32.92 6.51 6.99
C MET A 506 -34.20 5.70 6.75
N ARG A 507 -34.44 4.65 7.55
CA ARG A 507 -35.69 3.87 7.46
C ARG A 507 -36.82 4.39 8.35
N SER A 508 -36.64 5.55 8.96
CA SER A 508 -37.58 6.04 9.97
C SER A 508 -38.96 6.28 9.39
N THR A 509 -39.99 5.68 10.00
CA THR A 509 -41.41 5.91 9.68
C THR A 509 -42.08 6.84 10.69
N SER A 510 -41.37 7.26 11.75
CA SER A 510 -41.88 8.21 12.74
C SER A 510 -41.82 9.66 12.25
N VAL A 511 -41.05 9.92 11.18
CA VAL A 511 -40.99 11.20 10.49
C VAL A 511 -41.69 11.03 9.14
N ALA A 512 -42.76 11.80 8.91
CA ALA A 512 -43.56 11.67 7.69
C ALA A 512 -42.69 11.93 6.43
N GLY A 513 -42.73 11.02 5.46
CA GLY A 513 -42.00 11.12 4.18
C GLY A 513 -40.52 10.72 4.25
N ARG A 514 -39.98 10.35 5.42
CA ARG A 514 -38.53 10.12 5.60
C ARG A 514 -38.04 8.86 4.88
N LEU A 515 -38.85 7.81 4.82
CA LEU A 515 -38.47 6.59 4.11
C LEU A 515 -38.44 6.86 2.59
N GLU A 516 -39.44 7.57 2.07
CA GLU A 516 -39.52 7.94 0.65
C GLU A 516 -38.36 8.87 0.26
N GLU A 517 -38.07 9.87 1.08
CA GLU A 517 -36.90 10.76 0.93
C GLU A 517 -35.59 9.97 0.86
N SER A 518 -35.43 8.99 1.76
CA SER A 518 -34.22 8.15 1.79
C SER A 518 -34.15 7.20 0.60
N GLN A 519 -35.28 6.64 0.15
CA GLN A 519 -35.34 5.78 -1.03
C GLN A 519 -35.00 6.53 -2.32
N GLU A 520 -35.50 7.76 -2.49
CA GLU A 520 -35.19 8.63 -3.62
C GLU A 520 -33.70 9.00 -3.63
N PHE A 521 -33.18 9.44 -2.49
CA PHE A 521 -31.76 9.73 -2.32
C PHE A 521 -30.88 8.52 -2.65
N CYS A 522 -31.17 7.35 -2.06
CA CYS A 522 -30.38 6.14 -2.29
C CYS A 522 -30.45 5.65 -3.74
N GLY A 523 -31.59 5.84 -4.41
CA GLY A 523 -31.77 5.46 -5.81
C GLY A 523 -30.80 6.16 -6.76
N GLU A 524 -30.32 7.36 -6.42
CA GLU A 524 -29.25 8.04 -7.15
C GLU A 524 -27.88 7.82 -6.50
N PHE A 525 -27.79 7.92 -5.16
CA PHE A 525 -26.53 7.86 -4.42
C PHE A 525 -25.77 6.54 -4.58
N THR A 526 -26.45 5.41 -4.81
CA THR A 526 -25.80 4.10 -4.99
C THR A 526 -25.59 3.72 -6.45
N LYS A 527 -25.97 4.57 -7.42
CA LYS A 527 -25.72 4.27 -8.85
C LYS A 527 -24.25 4.45 -9.21
N THR A 528 -23.59 5.37 -8.56
CA THR A 528 -22.17 5.69 -8.70
C THR A 528 -21.62 5.92 -7.31
N PHE A 529 -20.32 5.73 -7.11
CA PHE A 529 -19.72 6.17 -5.86
C PHE A 529 -19.75 7.71 -5.76
N VAL A 530 -20.01 8.21 -4.55
CA VAL A 530 -20.09 9.64 -4.25
C VAL A 530 -19.18 9.97 -3.08
N ALA A 531 -18.14 10.78 -3.29
CA ALA A 531 -17.22 11.23 -2.23
C ALA A 531 -17.77 12.35 -1.35
N ASP A 532 -18.67 13.17 -1.91
CA ASP A 532 -19.07 14.44 -1.29
C ASP A 532 -20.09 14.23 -0.15
N VAL A 533 -19.62 14.35 1.10
CA VAL A 533 -20.49 14.28 2.28
C VAL A 533 -21.57 15.37 2.26
N SER A 534 -21.35 16.49 1.56
CA SER A 534 -22.31 17.60 1.48
C SER A 534 -23.58 17.24 0.71
N VAL A 535 -23.54 16.21 -0.15
CA VAL A 535 -24.73 15.70 -0.84
C VAL A 535 -25.56 14.76 0.02
N VAL A 536 -25.02 14.30 1.16
CA VAL A 536 -25.74 13.43 2.09
C VAL A 536 -26.76 14.25 2.86
N PRO A 537 -28.04 13.81 2.94
CA PRO A 537 -29.05 14.51 3.71
C PRO A 537 -28.59 14.77 5.15
N PRO A 538 -28.79 15.98 5.70
CA PRO A 538 -28.25 16.35 7.02
C PRO A 538 -28.64 15.39 8.15
N PHE A 539 -29.84 14.81 8.08
CA PHE A 539 -30.30 13.82 9.06
C PHE A 539 -29.51 12.51 8.99
N ALA A 540 -29.12 12.08 7.79
CA ALA A 540 -28.37 10.86 7.56
C ALA A 540 -26.91 11.10 7.96
N ALA A 541 -26.31 12.21 7.49
CA ALA A 541 -24.97 12.60 7.89
C ALA A 541 -24.81 12.65 9.43
N GLN A 542 -25.76 13.28 10.12
CA GLN A 542 -25.77 13.35 11.57
C GLN A 542 -25.94 11.97 12.24
N ALA A 543 -26.82 11.12 11.72
CA ALA A 543 -27.10 9.81 12.32
C ALA A 543 -26.01 8.77 12.07
N CYS A 544 -25.33 8.86 10.93
CA CYS A 544 -24.23 7.99 10.53
C CYS A 544 -22.90 8.44 11.18
N GLY A 545 -22.76 9.73 11.52
CA GLY A 545 -21.67 10.22 12.36
C GLY A 545 -20.31 10.22 11.67
N VAL A 546 -19.53 9.15 11.81
CA VAL A 546 -18.19 9.02 11.21
C VAL A 546 -18.22 8.07 10.02
N ASN A 547 -17.30 8.22 9.06
CA ASN A 547 -17.27 7.47 7.81
C ASN A 547 -18.64 7.54 7.08
N VAL A 548 -19.14 8.78 6.91
CA VAL A 548 -20.54 9.03 6.54
C VAL A 548 -20.89 8.39 5.20
N ILE A 549 -20.05 8.55 4.17
CA ILE A 549 -20.30 8.00 2.83
C ILE A 549 -20.48 6.49 2.86
N SER A 550 -19.51 5.76 3.44
CA SER A 550 -19.55 4.30 3.54
C SER A 550 -20.78 3.83 4.31
N ARG A 551 -21.07 4.46 5.46
CA ARG A 551 -22.22 4.09 6.29
C ARG A 551 -23.56 4.38 5.62
N VAL A 552 -23.65 5.47 4.88
CA VAL A 552 -24.85 5.83 4.12
C VAL A 552 -25.05 4.88 2.95
N SER A 553 -23.99 4.51 2.23
CA SER A 553 -24.05 3.49 1.16
C SER A 553 -24.54 2.16 1.73
N SER A 554 -23.97 1.72 2.86
CA SER A 554 -24.40 0.52 3.58
C SER A 554 -25.88 0.60 3.98
N ALA A 555 -26.32 1.73 4.57
CA ALA A 555 -27.73 1.91 4.95
C ALA A 555 -28.67 1.94 3.73
N CYS A 556 -28.25 2.51 2.60
CA CYS A 556 -29.00 2.52 1.35
C CYS A 556 -29.28 1.11 0.83
N SER A 557 -28.27 0.23 0.84
CA SER A 557 -28.44 -1.18 0.43
C SER A 557 -29.46 -1.96 1.30
N CYS A 558 -29.79 -1.40 2.47
CA CYS A 558 -30.68 -1.99 3.46
C CYS A 558 -32.08 -1.37 3.51
N LEU A 559 -32.36 -0.35 2.69
CA LEU A 559 -33.70 0.21 2.61
C LEU A 559 -34.65 -0.76 1.89
N PRO A 560 -35.92 -0.89 2.35
CA PRO A 560 -36.90 -1.65 1.60
C PRO A 560 -37.09 -1.02 0.22
N THR A 561 -37.23 -1.85 -0.82
CA THR A 561 -37.52 -1.36 -2.18
C THR A 561 -38.87 -0.62 -2.19
N PRO A 562 -39.01 0.52 -2.90
CA PRO A 562 -40.29 1.19 -3.05
C PRO A 562 -41.34 0.19 -3.52
N THR A 563 -42.43 0.03 -2.77
CA THR A 563 -43.53 -0.82 -3.21
C THR A 563 -44.20 -0.09 -4.35
N ALA A 564 -44.24 -0.68 -5.55
CA ALA A 564 -44.97 -0.07 -6.67
C ALA A 564 -46.41 0.21 -6.21
N THR A 565 -46.78 1.49 -6.21
CA THR A 565 -48.13 1.92 -5.86
C THR A 565 -49.11 1.25 -6.81
N PRO A 566 -50.14 0.54 -6.32
CA PRO A 566 -51.10 -0.19 -7.17
C PRO A 566 -51.89 0.72 -8.11
#